data_AF-R9BTU8-F1
#
_entry.id   AF-R9BTU8-F1
#
_cell.length_a   1.000
_cell.length_b   1.000
_cell.length_c   1.000
_cell.angle_alpha   90.00
_cell.angle_beta   90.00
_cell.angle_gamma   90.00
#
_symmetry.space_group_name_H-M   'P 1'
#
loop_
_entity.id
_entity.type
_entity.pdbx_description
1 polymer ?
#
loop_
_entity_poly.entity_id
_entity_poly.type
_entity_poly.pdbx_seq_one_letter_code
_entity_poly.pdbx_strand_id
1 'polypeptide(L)'
;MRIPKKYGERTLHFKSEQIEKPKYIFVYEGQETEAQYFQGIIDNRGILNINPLIDLQPILRSHLELTKSHPVNILSYLERYLENYYSIDMISNKIVDFCIEILDVKDNSIYTSKMLNEDIIRYLCYISEKDTNEIINFTSETLIGLAKYLEDKIQLTDQIDSIIEYIEDQEIVYNKDIDKICLIIDRDCGNVKPNQYDLILEKCRNKGINLYVTNPNFEFWLYLHTREVLFEDHIDLLENRRTGKKRYLERRLSDAFEGYRKDYIKFDRFLPKLDIAIEQEKQFCEDLIGLKTELGSNVGILISQLKNK
;
A
#
# COMPACT_ATOMS: atom_id res chain seq x y z
N MET A 1 -3.55 1.90 -7.93
CA MET A 1 -3.28 2.40 -6.55
C MET A 1 -4.52 3.10 -6.01
N ARG A 2 -4.75 3.08 -4.69
CA ARG A 2 -5.92 3.65 -4.00
C ARG A 2 -5.59 4.05 -2.55
N ILE A 3 -6.21 5.12 -2.06
CA ILE A 3 -6.19 5.52 -0.65
C ILE A 3 -7.23 4.68 0.09
N PRO A 4 -6.89 4.01 1.20
CA PRO A 4 -7.88 3.26 1.97
C PRO A 4 -8.90 4.22 2.60
N LYS A 5 -10.19 4.00 2.37
CA LYS A 5 -11.24 4.73 3.10
C LYS A 5 -11.45 4.13 4.49
N LYS A 6 -11.47 4.97 5.52
CA LYS A 6 -11.99 4.59 6.84
C LYS A 6 -13.51 4.62 6.77
N TYR A 7 -14.15 3.52 7.16
CA TYR A 7 -15.60 3.43 7.21
C TYR A 7 -16.15 4.51 8.16
N GLY A 8 -16.97 5.44 7.63
CA GLY A 8 -17.66 6.46 8.43
C GLY A 8 -16.93 7.79 8.62
N GLU A 9 -15.73 7.98 8.07
CA GLU A 9 -15.05 9.30 8.09
C GLU A 9 -15.31 10.06 6.79
N ARG A 10 -15.84 11.29 6.90
CA ARG A 10 -15.93 12.24 5.78
C ARG A 10 -14.59 12.92 5.58
N THR A 11 -14.16 13.07 4.32
CA THR A 11 -13.05 13.94 3.95
C THR A 11 -13.36 15.36 4.46
N LEU A 12 -12.49 15.90 5.32
CA LEU A 12 -12.68 17.23 5.88
C LEU A 12 -12.36 18.28 4.80
N HIS A 13 -13.39 18.82 4.14
CA HIS A 13 -13.23 20.02 3.33
C HIS A 13 -12.95 21.23 4.23
N PHE A 14 -11.68 21.63 4.31
CA PHE A 14 -11.30 22.87 4.97
C PHE A 14 -11.56 24.07 4.05
N LYS A 15 -12.18 25.12 4.59
CA LYS A 15 -12.52 26.36 3.85
C LYS A 15 -11.32 27.31 3.63
N SER A 16 -10.15 27.00 4.17
CA SER A 16 -8.95 27.86 4.13
C SER A 16 -7.74 27.07 3.65
N GLU A 17 -6.87 27.70 2.86
CA GLU A 17 -5.54 27.18 2.53
C GLU A 17 -4.83 26.76 3.82
N GLN A 18 -4.58 25.47 3.96
CA GLN A 18 -3.71 24.95 5.00
C GLN A 18 -2.28 24.97 4.49
N ILE A 19 -1.33 25.21 5.39
CA ILE A 19 0.08 24.93 5.09
C ILE A 19 0.16 23.44 4.83
N GLU A 20 0.54 23.07 3.62
CA GLU A 20 0.65 21.67 3.20
C GLU A 20 1.70 20.98 4.08
N LYS A 21 1.26 19.99 4.85
CA LYS A 21 2.14 19.20 5.71
C LYS A 21 2.98 18.27 4.83
N PRO A 22 4.29 18.10 5.10
CA PRO A 22 5.09 17.06 4.46
C PRO A 22 4.43 15.69 4.61
N LYS A 23 4.17 15.00 3.50
CA LYS A 23 3.51 13.69 3.49
C LYS A 23 4.53 12.57 3.52
N TYR A 24 4.26 11.55 4.32
CA TYR A 24 4.90 10.25 4.24
C TYR A 24 3.89 9.30 3.60
N ILE A 25 4.14 8.98 2.33
CA ILE A 25 3.29 8.13 1.51
C ILE A 25 3.77 6.69 1.65
N PHE A 26 3.00 5.84 2.32
CA PHE A 26 3.34 4.44 2.52
C PHE A 26 2.78 3.57 1.41
N VAL A 27 3.65 2.78 0.77
CA VAL A 27 3.28 1.83 -0.29
C VAL A 27 3.80 0.46 0.09
N TYR A 28 2.97 -0.58 -0.02
CA TYR A 28 3.29 -1.90 0.54
C TYR A 28 3.32 -3.03 -0.51
N GLU A 29 4.24 -3.98 -0.34
CA GLU A 29 4.20 -5.26 -1.04
C GLU A 29 3.03 -6.15 -0.60
N GLY A 30 2.89 -6.44 0.69
CA GLY A 30 1.69 -7.07 1.24
C GLY A 30 0.61 -6.05 1.60
N GLN A 31 -0.66 -6.38 1.29
CA GLN A 31 -1.80 -5.52 1.66
C GLN A 31 -2.55 -5.99 2.91
N GLU A 32 -2.09 -7.06 3.53
CA GLU A 32 -2.71 -7.61 4.74
C GLU A 32 -1.93 -7.16 5.97
N THR A 33 -0.81 -7.81 6.24
CA THR A 33 -0.02 -7.63 7.46
C THR A 33 0.58 -6.22 7.56
N GLU A 34 1.24 -5.76 6.51
CA GLU A 34 1.93 -4.47 6.45
C GLU A 34 0.94 -3.31 6.53
N ALA A 35 -0.13 -3.38 5.73
CA ALA A 35 -1.19 -2.37 5.75
C ALA A 35 -1.83 -2.25 7.15
N GLN A 36 -2.18 -3.37 7.79
CA GLN A 36 -2.71 -3.35 9.16
C GLN A 36 -1.71 -2.79 10.17
N TYR A 37 -0.43 -3.14 10.04
CA TYR A 37 0.60 -2.67 10.96
C TYR A 37 0.78 -1.15 10.88
N PHE A 38 0.94 -0.62 9.67
CA PHE A 38 1.10 0.82 9.48
C PHE A 38 -0.20 1.59 9.74
N GLN A 39 -1.38 1.00 9.48
CA GLN A 39 -2.64 1.58 9.92
C GLN A 39 -2.70 1.72 11.43
N GLY A 40 -2.25 0.69 12.17
CA GLY A 40 -2.11 0.76 13.61
C GLY A 40 -1.15 1.86 14.09
N ILE A 41 -0.04 2.08 13.39
CA ILE A 41 0.88 3.19 13.65
C ILE A 41 0.18 4.55 13.44
N ILE A 42 -0.57 4.69 12.34
CA ILE A 42 -1.31 5.92 12.01
C ILE A 42 -2.38 6.21 13.07
N ASP A 43 -3.18 5.21 13.43
CA ASP A 43 -4.27 5.34 14.40
C ASP A 43 -3.76 5.67 15.80
N ASN A 44 -2.54 5.21 16.14
CA ASN A 44 -1.90 5.45 17.43
C ASN A 44 -0.81 6.53 17.38
N ARG A 45 -0.77 7.37 16.34
CA ARG A 45 0.30 8.36 16.13
C ARG A 45 0.56 9.29 17.32
N GLY A 46 -0.51 9.65 18.05
CA GLY A 46 -0.42 10.49 19.24
C GLY A 46 0.28 9.77 20.41
N ILE A 47 -0.03 8.49 20.64
CA ILE A 47 0.60 7.65 21.66
C ILE A 47 2.08 7.39 21.31
N LEU A 48 2.35 7.24 20.01
CA LEU A 48 3.68 6.95 19.48
C LEU A 48 4.61 8.16 19.40
N ASN A 49 4.15 9.35 19.79
CA ASN A 49 4.87 10.62 19.66
C ASN A 49 5.36 10.87 18.22
N ILE A 50 4.54 10.51 17.23
CA ILE A 50 4.82 10.85 15.83
C ILE A 50 4.56 12.34 15.63
N ASN A 51 5.45 13.01 14.89
CA ASN A 51 5.35 14.44 14.64
C ASN A 51 3.95 14.84 14.11
N PRO A 52 3.21 15.75 14.76
CA PRO A 52 1.88 16.18 14.30
C PRO A 52 1.91 17.05 13.02
N LEU A 53 3.08 17.52 12.61
CA LEU A 53 3.33 18.34 11.42
C LEU A 53 3.57 17.53 10.15
N ILE A 54 3.74 16.21 10.24
CA ILE A 54 3.76 15.34 9.06
C ILE A 54 2.38 14.73 8.83
N ASP A 55 2.07 14.48 7.57
CA ASP A 55 0.90 13.70 7.18
C ASP A 55 1.31 12.26 6.84
N LEU A 56 0.47 11.28 7.18
CA LEU A 56 0.76 9.86 6.97
C LEU A 56 -0.28 9.28 6.03
N GLN A 57 0.12 8.97 4.80
CA GLN A 57 -0.79 8.62 3.73
C GLN A 57 -0.53 7.19 3.23
N PRO A 58 -1.27 6.19 3.70
CA PRO A 58 -1.19 4.85 3.14
C PRO A 58 -1.80 4.82 1.74
N ILE A 59 -1.15 4.09 0.83
CA ILE A 59 -1.65 3.76 -0.50
C ILE A 59 -1.62 2.24 -0.66
N LEU A 60 -2.75 1.69 -1.06
CA LEU A 60 -2.90 0.29 -1.42
C LEU A 60 -2.98 0.17 -2.96
N ARG A 61 -2.77 -1.03 -3.53
CA ARG A 61 -2.99 -1.26 -4.97
C ARG A 61 -4.48 -1.17 -5.31
N SER A 62 -4.84 -0.86 -6.55
CA SER A 62 -6.26 -1.00 -6.99
C SER A 62 -6.73 -2.45 -6.83
N HIS A 63 -8.04 -2.67 -6.74
CA HIS A 63 -8.64 -4.01 -6.74
C HIS A 63 -8.23 -4.83 -7.98
N LEU A 64 -8.06 -4.16 -9.12
CA LEU A 64 -7.59 -4.78 -10.38
C LEU A 64 -6.10 -5.15 -10.36
N GLU A 65 -5.35 -4.63 -9.39
CA GLU A 65 -3.90 -4.78 -9.26
C GLU A 65 -3.50 -5.75 -8.12
N LEU A 66 -4.46 -6.30 -7.35
CA LEU A 66 -4.20 -7.05 -6.12
C LEU A 66 -3.24 -8.23 -6.29
N THR A 67 -3.37 -8.97 -7.39
CA THR A 67 -2.55 -10.16 -7.69
C THR A 67 -1.13 -9.85 -8.15
N LYS A 68 -0.83 -8.57 -8.46
CA LYS A 68 0.45 -8.13 -9.02
C LYS A 68 1.30 -7.47 -7.93
N SER A 69 1.61 -8.24 -6.88
CA SER A 69 2.34 -7.76 -5.71
C SER A 69 3.85 -7.59 -5.89
N HIS A 70 4.44 -8.12 -6.97
CA HIS A 70 5.89 -8.02 -7.17
C HIS A 70 6.34 -6.53 -7.15
N PRO A 71 7.39 -6.16 -6.40
CA PRO A 71 7.77 -4.75 -6.19
C PRO A 71 7.98 -3.93 -7.46
N VAL A 72 8.50 -4.54 -8.53
CA VAL A 72 8.63 -3.88 -9.85
C VAL A 72 7.28 -3.40 -10.41
N ASN A 73 6.21 -4.18 -10.24
CA ASN A 73 4.87 -3.79 -10.68
C ASN A 73 4.33 -2.66 -9.80
N ILE A 74 4.54 -2.74 -8.49
CA ILE A 74 4.13 -1.70 -7.53
C ILE A 74 4.76 -0.36 -7.91
N LEU A 75 6.06 -0.34 -8.22
CA LEU A 75 6.77 0.86 -8.69
C LEU A 75 6.14 1.43 -9.97
N SER A 76 5.76 0.58 -10.92
CA SER A 76 5.09 1.04 -12.15
C SER A 76 3.69 1.61 -11.90
N TYR A 77 2.93 1.02 -10.98
CA TYR A 77 1.62 1.54 -10.59
C TYR A 77 1.72 2.85 -9.85
N LEU A 78 2.74 3.00 -9.01
CA LEU A 78 2.99 4.23 -8.28
C LEU A 78 3.38 5.38 -9.22
N GLU A 79 4.28 5.12 -10.17
CA GLU A 79 4.64 6.08 -11.21
C GLU A 79 3.41 6.53 -12.00
N ARG A 80 2.61 5.58 -12.49
CA ARG A 80 1.38 5.90 -13.22
C ARG A 80 0.40 6.71 -12.37
N TYR A 81 0.27 6.37 -11.08
CA TYR A 81 -0.60 7.08 -10.15
C TYR A 81 -0.15 8.52 -9.90
N LEU A 82 1.16 8.78 -9.78
CA LEU A 82 1.70 10.11 -9.51
C LEU A 82 1.81 10.99 -10.76
N GLU A 83 2.10 10.39 -11.92
CA GLU A 83 2.41 11.15 -13.14
C GLU A 83 1.22 11.20 -14.12
N ASN A 84 0.34 10.19 -14.10
CA ASN A 84 -0.72 9.99 -15.10
C ASN A 84 -2.08 9.68 -14.45
N TYR A 85 -2.39 10.36 -13.34
CA TYR A 85 -3.59 10.12 -12.53
C TYR A 85 -4.90 10.19 -13.34
N TYR A 86 -5.00 11.13 -14.28
CA TYR A 86 -6.18 11.34 -15.13
C TYR A 86 -6.14 10.58 -16.47
N SER A 87 -5.27 9.57 -16.61
CA SER A 87 -5.30 8.68 -17.77
C SER A 87 -6.56 7.80 -17.79
N ILE A 88 -7.00 7.37 -18.98
CA ILE A 88 -8.17 6.47 -19.13
C ILE A 88 -8.04 5.22 -18.27
N ASP A 89 -6.87 4.59 -18.26
CA ASP A 89 -6.59 3.41 -17.43
C ASP A 89 -6.79 3.71 -15.94
N MET A 90 -6.23 4.83 -15.45
CA MET A 90 -6.35 5.21 -14.05
C MET A 90 -7.79 5.55 -13.65
N ILE A 91 -8.49 6.35 -14.46
CA ILE A 91 -9.90 6.69 -14.23
C ILE A 91 -10.77 5.43 -14.22
N SER A 92 -10.54 4.52 -15.17
CA SER A 92 -11.25 3.24 -15.19
C SER A 92 -10.99 2.42 -13.94
N ASN A 93 -9.73 2.35 -13.46
CA ASN A 93 -9.39 1.67 -12.21
C ASN A 93 -10.13 2.30 -11.02
N LYS A 94 -10.23 3.64 -10.96
CA LYS A 94 -10.96 4.33 -9.88
C LYS A 94 -12.46 4.06 -9.90
N ILE A 95 -13.07 4.00 -11.07
CA ILE A 95 -14.50 3.67 -11.18
C ILE A 95 -14.75 2.23 -10.74
N VAL A 96 -13.87 1.29 -11.12
CA VAL A 96 -13.97 -0.10 -10.67
C VAL A 96 -13.75 -0.21 -9.16
N ASP A 97 -12.75 0.48 -8.62
CA ASP A 97 -12.49 0.51 -7.18
C ASP A 97 -13.72 1.06 -6.42
N PHE A 98 -14.34 2.15 -6.92
CA PHE A 98 -15.59 2.68 -6.38
C PHE A 98 -16.72 1.64 -6.41
N CYS A 99 -16.92 0.94 -7.53
CA CYS A 99 -17.98 -0.07 -7.66
C CYS A 99 -17.79 -1.21 -6.65
N ILE A 100 -16.56 -1.60 -6.38
CA ILE A 100 -16.25 -2.67 -5.42
C ILE A 100 -16.42 -2.17 -3.98
N GLU A 101 -15.88 -0.99 -3.65
CA GLU A 101 -15.83 -0.50 -2.27
C GLU A 101 -17.14 0.12 -1.78
N ILE A 102 -17.88 0.77 -2.68
CA ILE A 102 -19.08 1.56 -2.32
C ILE A 102 -20.36 0.83 -2.74
N LEU A 103 -20.38 0.23 -3.93
CA LEU A 103 -21.57 -0.46 -4.43
C LEU A 103 -21.59 -1.97 -4.09
N ASP A 104 -20.54 -2.50 -3.46
CA ASP A 104 -20.38 -3.94 -3.14
C ASP A 104 -20.59 -4.84 -4.37
N VAL A 105 -20.11 -4.40 -5.55
CA VAL A 105 -20.14 -5.20 -6.77
C VAL A 105 -19.14 -6.35 -6.62
N LYS A 106 -19.66 -7.53 -6.27
CA LYS A 106 -18.86 -8.75 -6.07
C LYS A 106 -18.51 -9.44 -7.38
N ASP A 107 -17.29 -9.96 -7.46
CA ASP A 107 -16.72 -10.67 -8.63
C ASP A 107 -17.33 -12.07 -8.89
N ASN A 108 -18.52 -12.35 -8.34
CA ASN A 108 -19.23 -13.64 -8.44
C ASN A 108 -20.41 -13.59 -9.42
N SER A 109 -20.56 -12.50 -10.18
CA SER A 109 -21.61 -12.35 -11.18
C SER A 109 -21.11 -12.76 -12.58
N ILE A 110 -21.99 -12.82 -13.57
CA ILE A 110 -21.63 -13.01 -14.99
C ILE A 110 -20.72 -11.86 -15.48
N TYR A 111 -20.74 -10.72 -14.78
CA TYR A 111 -20.02 -9.50 -15.12
C TYR A 111 -18.92 -9.22 -14.09
N THR A 112 -17.69 -9.60 -14.45
CA THR A 112 -16.52 -9.49 -13.56
C THR A 112 -15.96 -8.07 -13.51
N SER A 113 -15.18 -7.77 -12.47
CA SER A 113 -14.44 -6.50 -12.33
C SER A 113 -13.58 -6.18 -13.56
N LYS A 114 -13.00 -7.22 -14.17
CA LYS A 114 -12.22 -7.12 -15.41
C LYS A 114 -13.08 -6.75 -16.62
N MET A 115 -14.24 -7.38 -16.78
CA MET A 115 -15.17 -7.06 -17.88
C MET A 115 -15.70 -5.63 -17.75
N LEU A 116 -16.01 -5.20 -16.53
CA LEU A 116 -16.38 -3.82 -16.24
C LEU A 116 -15.26 -2.84 -16.66
N ASN A 117 -14.02 -3.12 -16.25
CA ASN A 117 -12.87 -2.30 -16.62
C ASN A 117 -12.70 -2.19 -18.15
N GLU A 118 -12.81 -3.31 -18.87
CA GLU A 118 -12.70 -3.37 -20.33
C GLU A 118 -13.79 -2.55 -21.03
N ASP A 119 -15.04 -2.62 -20.54
CA ASP A 119 -16.16 -1.87 -21.11
C ASP A 119 -16.05 -0.36 -20.82
N ILE A 120 -15.62 0.03 -19.61
CA ILE A 120 -15.33 1.43 -19.26
C ILE A 120 -14.23 1.97 -20.17
N ILE A 121 -13.10 1.27 -20.28
CA ILE A 121 -11.98 1.69 -21.15
C ILE A 121 -12.44 1.86 -22.59
N ARG A 122 -13.20 0.87 -23.12
CA ARG A 122 -13.73 0.94 -24.49
C ARG A 122 -14.58 2.17 -24.70
N TYR A 123 -15.48 2.46 -23.76
CA TYR A 123 -16.34 3.64 -23.83
C TYR A 123 -15.52 4.94 -23.79
N LEU A 124 -14.59 5.05 -22.85
CA LEU A 124 -13.77 6.25 -22.68
C LEU A 124 -12.87 6.50 -23.89
N CYS A 125 -12.17 5.48 -24.40
CA CYS A 125 -11.38 5.60 -25.62
C CYS A 125 -12.23 6.04 -26.82
N TYR A 126 -13.45 5.51 -26.95
CA TYR A 126 -14.37 5.87 -28.04
C TYR A 126 -14.80 7.34 -27.98
N ILE A 127 -15.27 7.80 -26.82
CA ILE A 127 -15.80 9.17 -26.68
C ILE A 127 -14.72 10.23 -26.63
N SER A 128 -13.50 9.90 -26.19
CA SER A 128 -12.39 10.85 -26.13
C SER A 128 -11.46 10.81 -27.33
N GLU A 129 -11.60 9.83 -28.22
CA GLU A 129 -10.69 9.55 -29.33
C GLU A 129 -9.21 9.45 -28.89
N LYS A 130 -8.97 8.75 -27.78
CA LYS A 130 -7.65 8.65 -27.13
C LYS A 130 -7.30 7.22 -26.74
N ASP A 131 -6.00 6.96 -26.62
CA ASP A 131 -5.46 5.70 -26.14
C ASP A 131 -5.51 5.60 -24.61
N THR A 132 -5.44 4.37 -24.09
CA THR A 132 -5.65 4.07 -22.65
C THR A 132 -4.73 4.81 -21.69
N ASN A 133 -3.52 5.16 -22.13
CA ASN A 133 -2.52 5.83 -21.30
C ASN A 133 -2.61 7.37 -21.38
N GLU A 134 -3.47 7.91 -22.24
CA GLU A 134 -3.58 9.35 -22.43
C GLU A 134 -4.54 9.98 -21.41
N ILE A 135 -4.19 11.20 -21.00
CA ILE A 135 -4.99 12.00 -20.07
C ILE A 135 -6.30 12.43 -20.74
N ILE A 136 -7.41 12.28 -20.02
CA ILE A 136 -8.73 12.74 -20.45
C ILE A 136 -9.26 13.86 -19.54
N ASN A 137 -10.10 14.73 -20.10
CA ASN A 137 -10.94 15.60 -19.30
C ASN A 137 -12.18 14.80 -18.90
N PHE A 138 -12.20 14.30 -17.66
CA PHE A 138 -13.29 13.48 -17.17
C PHE A 138 -14.38 14.37 -16.57
N THR A 139 -15.56 14.39 -17.20
CA THR A 139 -16.66 15.32 -16.84
C THR A 139 -17.92 14.56 -16.42
N SER A 140 -18.86 15.26 -15.76
CA SER A 140 -20.18 14.70 -15.45
C SER A 140 -20.92 14.23 -16.71
N GLU A 141 -20.77 14.90 -17.85
CA GLU A 141 -21.39 14.47 -19.11
C GLU A 141 -20.81 13.14 -19.61
N THR A 142 -19.49 12.97 -19.51
CA THR A 142 -18.80 11.70 -19.78
C THR A 142 -19.33 10.58 -18.89
N LEU A 143 -19.50 10.86 -17.60
CA LEU A 143 -20.05 9.89 -16.63
C LEU A 143 -21.51 9.54 -16.88
N ILE A 144 -22.36 10.52 -17.23
CA ILE A 144 -23.77 10.26 -17.60
C ILE A 144 -23.82 9.34 -18.80
N GLY A 145 -22.99 9.60 -19.82
CA GLY A 145 -22.92 8.76 -21.01
C GLY A 145 -22.40 7.35 -20.71
N LEU A 146 -21.38 7.23 -19.85
CA LEU A 146 -20.86 5.94 -19.39
C LEU A 146 -21.91 5.16 -18.58
N ALA A 147 -22.60 5.83 -17.65
CA ALA A 147 -23.64 5.23 -16.83
C ALA A 147 -24.78 4.68 -17.69
N LYS A 148 -25.23 5.43 -18.71
CA LYS A 148 -26.19 4.97 -19.71
C LYS A 148 -25.67 3.79 -20.52
N TYR A 149 -24.39 3.82 -20.91
CA TYR A 149 -23.75 2.71 -21.62
C TYR A 149 -23.70 1.42 -20.80
N LEU A 150 -23.64 1.55 -19.47
CA LEU A 150 -23.57 0.43 -18.52
C LEU A 150 -24.91 0.14 -17.84
N GLU A 151 -26.01 0.78 -18.21
CA GLU A 151 -27.30 0.75 -17.48
C GLU A 151 -27.84 -0.68 -17.31
N ASP A 152 -27.70 -1.53 -18.33
CA ASP A 152 -28.10 -2.94 -18.30
C ASP A 152 -27.20 -3.83 -17.41
N LYS A 153 -26.07 -3.29 -16.92
CA LYS A 153 -25.01 -4.03 -16.22
C LYS A 153 -24.83 -3.54 -14.78
N ILE A 154 -24.76 -2.23 -14.57
CA ILE A 154 -24.56 -1.56 -13.28
C ILE A 154 -25.32 -0.22 -13.26
N GLN A 155 -26.14 0.00 -12.24
CA GLN A 155 -26.85 1.27 -12.05
C GLN A 155 -25.90 2.34 -11.46
N LEU A 156 -25.20 3.07 -12.34
CA LEU A 156 -24.27 4.14 -11.94
C LEU A 156 -24.89 5.54 -11.97
N THR A 157 -26.04 5.73 -12.63
CA THR A 157 -26.62 7.06 -12.89
C THR A 157 -26.87 7.85 -11.60
N ASP A 158 -27.32 7.19 -10.54
CA ASP A 158 -27.60 7.83 -9.25
C ASP A 158 -26.34 8.04 -8.39
N GLN A 159 -25.16 7.64 -8.89
CA GLN A 159 -23.89 7.63 -8.15
C GLN A 159 -22.84 8.57 -8.75
N ILE A 160 -23.19 9.35 -9.78
CA ILE A 160 -22.25 10.16 -10.56
C ILE A 160 -21.44 11.11 -9.69
N ASP A 161 -22.09 11.88 -8.81
CA ASP A 161 -21.40 12.83 -7.93
C ASP A 161 -20.45 12.09 -6.97
N SER A 162 -20.89 10.95 -6.41
CA SER A 162 -20.06 10.13 -5.53
C SER A 162 -18.87 9.48 -6.25
N ILE A 163 -18.98 9.18 -7.54
CA ILE A 163 -17.86 8.68 -8.35
C ILE A 163 -16.84 9.80 -8.57
N ILE A 164 -17.28 11.02 -8.89
CA ILE A 164 -16.40 12.19 -9.04
C ILE A 164 -15.67 12.47 -7.73
N GLU A 165 -16.42 12.59 -6.62
CA GLU A 165 -15.87 12.78 -5.29
C GLU A 165 -14.87 11.67 -4.93
N TYR A 166 -15.18 10.41 -5.26
CA TYR A 166 -14.25 9.30 -5.04
C TYR A 166 -12.97 9.46 -5.86
N ILE A 167 -13.04 9.83 -7.13
CA ILE A 167 -11.84 10.03 -7.97
C ILE A 167 -10.99 11.18 -7.41
N GLU A 168 -11.61 12.28 -7.00
CA GLU A 168 -10.91 13.44 -6.43
C GLU A 168 -10.29 13.10 -5.05
N ASP A 169 -11.04 12.47 -4.15
CA ASP A 169 -10.57 11.98 -2.84
C ASP A 169 -9.36 11.05 -2.95
N GLN A 170 -9.22 10.38 -4.09
CA GLN A 170 -8.20 9.37 -4.34
C GLN A 170 -6.93 9.93 -4.98
N GLU A 171 -6.88 11.22 -5.31
CA GLU A 171 -5.69 11.90 -5.84
C GLU A 171 -4.78 12.34 -4.69
N ILE A 172 -3.48 12.06 -4.80
CA ILE A 172 -2.49 12.62 -3.89
C ILE A 172 -1.67 13.66 -4.65
N VAL A 173 -1.80 14.91 -4.21
CA VAL A 173 -0.91 15.99 -4.65
C VAL A 173 0.47 15.73 -4.05
N TYR A 174 1.41 15.31 -4.89
CA TYR A 174 2.77 14.94 -4.49
C TYR A 174 3.76 16.06 -4.77
N ASN A 175 4.48 16.49 -3.74
CA ASN A 175 5.56 17.46 -3.84
C ASN A 175 6.90 16.80 -3.50
N LYS A 176 7.70 16.51 -4.53
CA LYS A 176 9.02 15.84 -4.42
C LYS A 176 10.02 16.50 -3.46
N ASP A 177 9.86 17.79 -3.13
CA ASP A 177 10.81 18.53 -2.31
C ASP A 177 10.53 18.36 -0.81
N ILE A 178 9.29 18.06 -0.42
CA ILE A 178 8.86 17.92 0.98
C ILE A 178 8.26 16.54 1.30
N ASP A 179 7.61 15.91 0.33
CA ASP A 179 6.96 14.61 0.50
C ASP A 179 7.95 13.47 0.34
N LYS A 180 7.67 12.38 1.03
CA LYS A 180 8.47 11.16 0.99
C LYS A 180 7.60 9.99 0.62
N ILE A 181 7.98 9.32 -0.46
CA ILE A 181 7.46 8.00 -0.76
C ILE A 181 8.29 6.98 0.02
N CYS A 182 7.60 6.12 0.75
CA CYS A 182 8.16 5.03 1.53
C CYS A 182 7.60 3.71 0.98
N LEU A 183 8.41 2.99 0.22
CA LEU A 183 8.07 1.67 -0.31
C LEU A 183 8.54 0.60 0.69
N ILE A 184 7.60 -0.15 1.25
CA ILE A 184 7.85 -1.23 2.21
C ILE A 184 7.65 -2.57 1.50
N ILE A 185 8.72 -3.36 1.42
CA ILE A 185 8.74 -4.64 0.74
C ILE A 185 9.37 -5.73 1.60
N ASP A 186 9.11 -6.97 1.22
CA ASP A 186 9.79 -8.11 1.78
C ASP A 186 10.84 -8.61 0.79
N ARG A 187 11.94 -9.15 1.30
CA ARG A 187 12.95 -9.75 0.42
C ARG A 187 12.39 -10.99 -0.26
N ASP A 188 11.63 -11.85 0.43
CA ASP A 188 11.22 -13.21 0.03
C ASP A 188 12.07 -13.81 -1.11
N CYS A 189 13.12 -14.53 -0.73
CA CYS A 189 14.09 -15.17 -1.63
C CYS A 189 13.46 -16.01 -2.77
N GLY A 190 12.20 -16.46 -2.61
CA GLY A 190 11.47 -17.15 -3.66
C GLY A 190 10.86 -16.24 -4.75
N ASN A 191 10.49 -15.01 -4.41
CA ASN A 191 9.75 -14.11 -5.29
C ASN A 191 10.63 -13.06 -5.98
N VAL A 192 11.66 -12.56 -5.31
CA VAL A 192 12.57 -11.55 -5.88
C VAL A 192 13.92 -12.22 -6.19
N LYS A 193 14.37 -12.19 -7.44
CA LYS A 193 15.73 -12.67 -7.76
C LYS A 193 16.77 -11.61 -7.41
N PRO A 194 18.04 -11.98 -7.14
CA PRO A 194 19.09 -11.01 -6.81
C PRO A 194 19.21 -9.82 -7.78
N ASN A 195 19.09 -10.07 -9.09
CA ASN A 195 19.12 -9.04 -10.12
C ASN A 195 17.86 -8.16 -10.13
N GLN A 196 16.71 -8.70 -9.74
CA GLN A 196 15.47 -7.91 -9.58
C GLN A 196 15.55 -7.00 -8.37
N TYR A 197 16.19 -7.45 -7.28
CA TYR A 197 16.45 -6.60 -6.11
C TYR A 197 17.33 -5.40 -6.47
N ASP A 198 18.41 -5.63 -7.24
CA ASP A 198 19.27 -4.55 -7.74
C ASP A 198 18.49 -3.55 -8.60
N LEU A 199 17.60 -4.04 -9.48
CA LEU A 199 16.72 -3.20 -10.28
C LEU A 199 15.75 -2.37 -9.42
N ILE A 200 15.21 -2.94 -8.34
CA ILE A 200 14.34 -2.23 -7.40
C ILE A 200 15.11 -1.10 -6.71
N LEU A 201 16.33 -1.38 -6.20
CA LEU A 201 17.20 -0.39 -5.59
C LEU A 201 17.50 0.78 -6.54
N GLU A 202 17.88 0.46 -7.78
CA GLU A 202 18.18 1.45 -8.81
C GLU A 202 16.95 2.33 -9.13
N LYS A 203 15.79 1.71 -9.38
CA LYS A 203 14.55 2.43 -9.63
C LYS A 203 14.16 3.34 -8.48
N CYS A 204 14.27 2.87 -7.24
CA CYS A 204 13.94 3.67 -6.06
C CYS A 204 14.87 4.89 -5.95
N ARG A 205 16.18 4.68 -6.10
CA ARG A 205 17.18 5.76 -6.08
C ARG A 205 16.91 6.81 -7.15
N ASN A 206 16.68 6.38 -8.39
CA ASN A 206 16.45 7.29 -9.51
C ASN A 206 15.18 8.13 -9.36
N LYS A 207 14.19 7.63 -8.61
CA LYS A 207 12.88 8.27 -8.41
C LYS A 207 12.73 8.95 -7.05
N GLY A 208 13.76 8.98 -6.22
CA GLY A 208 13.68 9.54 -4.86
C GLY A 208 12.72 8.79 -3.93
N ILE A 209 12.50 7.49 -4.18
CA ILE A 209 11.66 6.62 -3.35
C ILE A 209 12.53 6.03 -2.23
N ASN A 210 12.09 6.21 -0.98
CA ASN A 210 12.75 5.58 0.17
C ASN A 210 12.29 4.13 0.27
N LEU A 211 13.25 3.19 0.22
CA LEU A 211 12.98 1.77 0.28
C LEU A 211 13.19 1.25 1.70
N TYR A 212 12.23 0.49 2.20
CA TYR A 212 12.30 -0.23 3.46
C TYR A 212 12.04 -1.71 3.23
N VAL A 213 12.93 -2.56 3.70
CA VAL A 213 12.99 -3.98 3.39
C VAL A 213 13.04 -4.78 4.67
N THR A 214 12.27 -5.86 4.73
CA THR A 214 12.46 -6.90 5.74
C THR A 214 12.92 -8.20 5.07
N ASN A 215 14.00 -8.80 5.59
CA ASN A 215 14.54 -10.07 5.12
C ASN A 215 14.53 -11.08 6.29
N PRO A 216 13.81 -12.21 6.19
CA PRO A 216 13.19 -12.75 4.96
C PRO A 216 11.82 -12.20 4.60
N ASN A 217 11.03 -11.77 5.57
CA ASN A 217 9.68 -11.24 5.36
C ASN A 217 9.21 -10.41 6.56
N PHE A 218 8.09 -9.72 6.43
CA PHE A 218 7.59 -8.75 7.41
C PHE A 218 7.31 -9.37 8.79
N GLU A 219 7.03 -10.67 8.85
CA GLU A 219 6.92 -11.38 10.13
C GLU A 219 8.19 -11.32 10.98
N PHE A 220 9.37 -11.17 10.37
CA PHE A 220 10.61 -10.93 11.12
C PHE A 220 10.54 -9.60 11.87
N TRP A 221 10.13 -8.52 11.20
CA TRP A 221 9.92 -7.21 11.84
C TRP A 221 8.89 -7.28 12.98
N LEU A 222 7.78 -8.00 12.78
CA LEU A 222 6.81 -8.23 13.86
C LEU A 222 7.43 -8.98 15.04
N TYR A 223 8.32 -9.95 14.79
CA TYR A 223 8.92 -10.77 15.82
C TYR A 223 9.99 -10.02 16.63
N LEU A 224 10.59 -8.98 16.05
CA LEU A 224 11.45 -8.01 16.77
C LEU A 224 10.71 -7.28 17.89
N HIS A 225 9.39 -7.35 17.99
CA HIS A 225 8.67 -6.83 19.17
C HIS A 225 8.82 -7.75 20.40
N THR A 226 9.52 -8.88 20.29
CA THR A 226 9.79 -9.83 21.37
C THR A 226 11.29 -9.93 21.61
N ARG A 227 11.71 -10.07 22.87
CA ARG A 227 13.14 -10.27 23.20
C ARG A 227 13.67 -11.65 22.84
N GLU A 228 12.78 -12.57 22.50
CA GLU A 228 13.10 -13.95 22.18
C GLU A 228 13.92 -14.06 20.89
N VAL A 229 13.73 -13.13 19.95
CA VAL A 229 14.42 -13.10 18.66
C VAL A 229 15.95 -13.15 18.77
N LEU A 230 16.53 -12.59 19.84
CA LEU A 230 17.98 -12.57 20.06
C LEU A 230 18.56 -13.92 20.48
N PHE A 231 17.72 -14.88 20.88
CA PHE A 231 18.12 -16.22 21.29
C PHE A 231 17.85 -17.27 20.22
N GLU A 232 17.29 -16.87 19.09
CA GLU A 232 16.98 -17.74 17.96
C GLU A 232 18.20 -17.97 17.07
N ASP A 233 18.21 -19.10 16.38
CA ASP A 233 19.20 -19.37 15.36
C ASP A 233 18.96 -18.47 14.12
N HIS A 234 19.99 -17.73 13.71
CA HIS A 234 19.91 -16.80 12.58
C HIS A 234 19.59 -17.49 11.25
N ILE A 235 20.03 -18.74 11.07
CA ILE A 235 19.77 -19.51 9.85
C ILE A 235 18.30 -19.91 9.80
N ASP A 236 17.74 -20.41 10.91
CA ASP A 236 16.32 -20.76 10.99
C ASP A 236 15.41 -19.54 10.75
N LEU A 237 15.77 -18.38 11.31
CA LEU A 237 15.07 -17.13 11.06
C LEU A 237 15.14 -16.72 9.59
N LEU A 238 16.33 -16.75 8.98
CA LEU A 238 16.57 -16.31 7.60
C LEU A 238 15.94 -17.24 6.56
N GLU A 239 16.10 -18.55 6.71
CA GLU A 239 15.50 -19.51 5.79
C GLU A 239 13.97 -19.57 5.92
N ASN A 240 13.45 -19.22 7.09
CA ASN A 240 12.02 -19.13 7.41
C ASN A 240 11.24 -20.34 6.87
N ARG A 241 11.78 -21.53 7.10
CA ARG A 241 11.29 -22.78 6.50
C ARG A 241 9.85 -23.03 6.87
N ARG A 242 9.10 -23.56 5.92
CA ARG A 242 7.72 -23.99 6.16
C ARG A 242 7.69 -25.36 6.81
N THR A 243 7.01 -25.48 7.94
CA THR A 243 6.76 -26.76 8.62
C THR A 243 5.27 -26.94 8.84
N GLY A 244 4.68 -27.92 8.15
CA GLY A 244 3.23 -28.06 8.12
C GLY A 244 2.56 -26.84 7.48
N LYS A 245 1.60 -26.22 8.17
CA LYS A 245 0.80 -25.12 7.61
C LYS A 245 1.45 -23.74 7.71
N LYS A 246 2.38 -23.54 8.66
CA LYS A 246 2.99 -22.23 8.98
C LYS A 246 4.48 -22.18 8.66
N ARG A 247 4.99 -20.99 8.35
CA ARG A 247 6.44 -20.72 8.30
C ARG A 247 7.04 -20.62 9.71
N TYR A 248 8.36 -20.67 9.82
CA TYR A 248 9.07 -20.60 11.10
C TYR A 248 8.70 -19.34 11.88
N LEU A 249 8.82 -18.16 11.27
CA LEU A 249 8.50 -16.87 11.89
C LEU A 249 7.01 -16.77 12.25
N GLU A 250 6.10 -17.28 11.42
CA GLU A 250 4.66 -17.30 11.73
C GLU A 250 4.35 -18.15 12.97
N ARG A 251 5.11 -19.22 13.20
CA ARG A 251 4.98 -20.07 14.38
C ARG A 251 5.52 -19.34 15.61
N ARG A 252 6.73 -18.80 15.53
CA ARG A 252 7.34 -18.01 16.62
C ARG A 252 6.47 -16.83 17.03
N LEU A 253 5.91 -16.10 16.09
CA LEU A 253 4.91 -15.05 16.35
C LEU A 253 3.65 -15.59 17.03
N SER A 254 3.15 -16.74 16.57
CA SER A 254 1.97 -17.36 17.17
C SER A 254 2.24 -17.80 18.60
N ASP A 255 3.44 -18.27 18.92
CA ASP A 255 3.80 -18.72 20.26
C ASP A 255 3.99 -17.51 21.19
N ALA A 256 4.72 -16.49 20.74
CA ALA A 256 5.04 -15.31 21.55
C ALA A 256 3.86 -14.33 21.78
N PHE A 257 2.83 -14.38 20.93
CA PHE A 257 1.66 -13.49 21.01
C PHE A 257 0.32 -14.23 21.12
N GLU A 258 0.33 -15.48 21.57
CA GLU A 258 -0.88 -16.30 21.82
C GLU A 258 -1.80 -16.38 20.58
N GLY A 259 -1.18 -16.55 19.42
CA GLY A 259 -1.83 -16.60 18.12
C GLY A 259 -1.25 -15.59 17.14
N TYR A 260 -1.33 -15.91 15.86
CA TYR A 260 -1.03 -14.96 14.78
C TYR A 260 -1.83 -15.36 13.56
N ARG A 261 -2.48 -14.36 12.94
CA ARG A 261 -3.11 -14.49 11.63
C ARG A 261 -2.79 -13.23 10.82
N LYS A 262 -2.47 -13.42 9.54
CA LYS A 262 -2.10 -12.31 8.63
C LYS A 262 -3.27 -11.36 8.39
N ASP A 263 -4.49 -11.90 8.36
CA ASP A 263 -5.74 -11.16 8.17
C ASP A 263 -6.17 -10.34 9.40
N TYR A 264 -5.54 -10.56 10.56
CA TYR A 264 -5.86 -9.85 11.79
C TYR A 264 -4.70 -9.90 12.78
N ILE A 265 -3.77 -8.96 12.65
CA ILE A 265 -2.52 -8.98 13.42
C ILE A 265 -2.69 -8.51 14.88
N LYS A 266 -3.83 -7.88 15.23
CA LYS A 266 -4.10 -7.25 16.54
C LYS A 266 -3.01 -6.26 16.96
N PHE A 267 -2.93 -5.11 16.27
CA PHE A 267 -1.83 -4.15 16.43
C PHE A 267 -1.51 -3.76 17.88
N ASP A 268 -2.51 -3.65 18.75
CA ASP A 268 -2.37 -3.24 20.16
C ASP A 268 -1.34 -4.05 20.95
N ARG A 269 -1.06 -5.31 20.56
CA ARG A 269 -0.04 -6.14 21.22
C ARG A 269 1.40 -5.74 20.87
N PHE A 270 1.58 -5.06 19.75
CA PHE A 270 2.87 -4.57 19.25
C PHE A 270 3.13 -3.14 19.74
N LEU A 271 2.09 -2.31 19.83
CA LEU A 271 2.15 -0.90 20.26
C LEU A 271 3.08 -0.64 21.47
N PRO A 272 2.93 -1.31 22.63
CA PRO A 272 3.78 -1.04 23.79
C PRO A 272 5.22 -1.55 23.65
N LYS A 273 5.51 -2.36 22.63
CA LYS A 273 6.81 -2.98 22.37
C LYS A 273 7.52 -2.37 21.16
N LEU A 274 6.99 -1.29 20.59
CA LEU A 274 7.55 -0.68 19.38
C LEU A 274 9.00 -0.23 19.57
N ASP A 275 9.31 0.43 20.69
CA ASP A 275 10.68 0.85 20.99
C ASP A 275 11.63 -0.33 21.22
N ILE A 276 11.10 -1.47 21.69
CA ILE A 276 11.88 -2.72 21.79
C ILE A 276 12.23 -3.20 20.38
N ALA A 277 11.28 -3.17 19.44
CA ALA A 277 11.54 -3.59 18.06
C ALA A 277 12.58 -2.70 17.37
N ILE A 278 12.47 -1.38 17.52
CA ILE A 278 13.43 -0.42 16.97
C ILE A 278 14.84 -0.66 17.54
N GLU A 279 14.96 -0.93 18.85
CA GLU A 279 16.29 -1.17 19.44
C GLU A 279 16.86 -2.54 19.05
N GLN A 280 16.02 -3.55 18.89
CA GLN A 280 16.47 -4.88 18.48
C GLN A 280 16.85 -4.96 17.00
N GLU A 281 16.20 -4.18 16.14
CA GLU A 281 16.55 -4.10 14.70
C GLU A 281 18.04 -3.81 14.48
N LYS A 282 18.64 -2.96 15.31
CA LYS A 282 20.06 -2.58 15.28
C LYS A 282 21.04 -3.72 15.50
N GLN A 283 20.58 -4.87 16.02
CA GLN A 283 21.39 -6.07 16.19
C GLN A 283 21.43 -6.93 14.92
N PHE A 284 20.66 -6.56 13.89
CA PHE A 284 20.57 -7.23 12.61
C PHE A 284 20.95 -6.28 11.47
N CYS A 285 20.91 -6.76 10.22
CA CYS A 285 21.26 -5.95 9.06
C CYS A 285 20.21 -4.86 8.81
N GLU A 286 20.63 -3.59 8.79
CA GLU A 286 19.78 -2.43 8.43
C GLU A 286 20.14 -1.84 7.05
N ASP A 287 21.27 -2.27 6.47
CA ASP A 287 21.76 -1.76 5.19
C ASP A 287 21.01 -2.36 4.01
N LEU A 288 20.57 -1.52 3.07
CA LEU A 288 19.79 -1.96 1.92
C LEU A 288 20.53 -2.94 1.01
N ILE A 289 21.86 -2.85 0.89
CA ILE A 289 22.66 -3.77 0.09
C ILE A 289 22.79 -5.11 0.84
N GLY A 290 23.06 -5.07 2.14
CA GLY A 290 23.13 -6.26 3.01
C GLY A 290 21.80 -7.02 3.10
N LEU A 291 20.67 -6.31 3.22
CA LEU A 291 19.31 -6.86 3.28
C LEU A 291 18.91 -7.69 2.05
N LYS A 292 19.70 -7.63 0.97
CA LYS A 292 19.58 -8.53 -0.18
C LYS A 292 19.73 -10.01 0.21
N THR A 293 20.55 -10.29 1.21
CA THR A 293 20.94 -11.66 1.61
C THR A 293 20.99 -11.88 3.13
N GLU A 294 21.24 -10.83 3.92
CA GLU A 294 21.42 -10.93 5.36
C GLU A 294 20.10 -10.76 6.13
N LEU A 295 19.93 -11.50 7.22
CA LEU A 295 18.79 -11.37 8.12
C LEU A 295 18.73 -9.95 8.68
N GLY A 296 17.56 -9.31 8.57
CA GLY A 296 17.43 -7.94 9.04
C GLY A 296 16.16 -7.23 8.61
N SER A 297 16.06 -5.99 9.03
CA SER A 297 15.03 -5.04 8.61
C SER A 297 15.58 -3.63 8.75
N ASN A 298 14.98 -2.68 8.03
CA ASN A 298 15.22 -1.25 8.27
C ASN A 298 13.90 -0.48 8.49
N VAL A 299 12.83 -1.20 8.87
CA VAL A 299 11.51 -0.61 9.15
C VAL A 299 11.55 0.23 10.43
N GLY A 300 12.34 -0.16 11.42
CA GLY A 300 12.59 0.62 12.63
C GLY A 300 13.27 1.97 12.34
N ILE A 301 14.10 2.05 11.31
CA ILE A 301 14.63 3.33 10.78
C ILE A 301 13.48 4.22 10.30
N LEU A 302 12.53 3.70 9.49
CA LEU A 302 11.36 4.47 9.06
C LEU A 302 10.60 5.02 10.26
N ILE A 303 10.25 4.15 11.21
CA ILE A 303 9.44 4.54 12.37
C ILE A 303 10.18 5.56 13.24
N SER A 304 11.49 5.40 13.41
CA SER A 304 12.34 6.38 14.10
C SER A 304 12.32 7.74 13.41
N GLN A 305 12.30 7.79 12.07
CA GLN A 305 12.19 9.04 11.31
C GLN A 305 10.81 9.70 11.46
N LEU A 306 9.74 8.94 11.70
CA LEU A 306 8.40 9.48 11.97
C LEU A 306 8.30 10.11 13.37
N LYS A 307 9.02 9.53 14.34
CA LYS A 307 9.07 10.01 15.74
C LYS A 307 10.03 11.19 15.92
N ASN A 308 11.17 11.17 15.23
CA ASN A 308 12.22 12.17 15.38
C ASN A 308 12.17 13.19 14.25
N LYS A 309 11.32 14.21 14.41
CA LYS A 309 11.39 15.51 13.74
C LYS A 309 10.46 16.50 14.41
#